data_AF-A0A6D2JDZ6-F1
#
_entry.id   AF-A0A6D2JDZ6-F1
#
_cell.length_a   1.000
_cell.length_b   1.000
_cell.length_c   1.000
_cell.angle_alpha   90.00
_cell.angle_beta   90.00
_cell.angle_gamma   90.00
#
_symmetry.space_group_name_H-M   'P 1'
#
loop_
_entity.id
_entity.type
_entity.pdbx_description
1 polymer ?
#
loop_
_entity_poly.entity_id
_entity_poly.type
_entity_poly.pdbx_seq_one_letter_code
_entity_poly.pdbx_strand_id
1 'polypeptide(L)'
;MDFMGKPIKVSEKRGLAGSSTVQCPYKVLRLLDEHTGKECALYLWDEWFYSTVSPGDSITVIGDFDEDGKCDVDHQNNFLIVHPDTLLAGTKVASSFSCPRRTVLDERLRSNEHATAALLGTLLHQVFQAGLTQESPSVDGLQEYACIVIKKNIESLYACGVHEGDVKATLFGAIPKMLNWIHRFIYSKDSRMSNVDFGSTIGQKVVKISEVVDIEEMSWAPKYGLKGMIDASVRVKVESDTHTVNEKIMPLEFKSGKAPSGQASMEHCAQVILYTLLMSERYLKPIDNGLLYYLQSDQTQGISVQRSDMVGLIIRRNELANDILVALTTQQLPPMLRNPNMCRYCRHLDVCTIYHKVLAFSIYGVET
;
A
#
# COMPACT_ATOMS: atom_id res chain seq x y z
N MET A 1 2.71 -20.51 -14.46
CA MET A 1 1.23 -20.50 -14.29
C MET A 1 1.01 -20.54 -12.78
N ASP A 2 0.28 -19.60 -12.18
CA ASP A 2 0.25 -19.51 -10.71
C ASP A 2 -0.43 -20.75 -10.11
N PHE A 3 0.15 -21.29 -9.04
CA PHE A 3 -0.38 -22.48 -8.37
C PHE A 3 -1.38 -22.07 -7.29
N MET A 4 -2.54 -22.72 -7.26
CA MET A 4 -3.54 -22.57 -6.21
C MET A 4 -3.72 -23.90 -5.48
N GLY A 5 -3.69 -23.87 -4.15
CA GLY A 5 -3.85 -25.10 -3.39
C GLY A 5 -3.97 -24.89 -1.90
N LYS A 6 -4.00 -26.01 -1.17
CA LYS A 6 -4.04 -26.06 0.29
C LYS A 6 -2.83 -26.81 0.85
N PRO A 7 -2.12 -26.27 1.85
CA PRO A 7 -1.15 -27.03 2.61
C PRO A 7 -1.84 -28.18 3.33
N ILE A 8 -1.38 -29.41 3.11
CA ILE A 8 -1.82 -30.60 3.84
C ILE A 8 -0.93 -30.83 5.06
N LYS A 9 0.35 -30.48 4.93
CA LYS A 9 1.36 -30.64 5.99
C LYS A 9 2.36 -29.51 5.94
N VAL A 10 2.70 -28.99 7.11
CA VAL A 10 3.76 -28.00 7.31
C VAL A 10 4.85 -28.64 8.17
N SER A 11 6.12 -28.51 7.77
CA SER A 11 7.25 -29.02 8.54
C SER A 11 8.45 -28.09 8.45
N GLU A 12 9.15 -27.91 9.56
CA GLU A 12 10.37 -27.11 9.63
C GLU A 12 11.59 -28.03 9.61
N LYS A 13 12.59 -27.64 8.82
CA LYS A 13 13.80 -28.43 8.57
C LYS A 13 15.03 -27.51 8.52
N ARG A 14 16.20 -28.13 8.50
CA ARG A 14 17.49 -27.44 8.25
C ARG A 14 18.16 -28.05 7.04
N GLY A 15 18.74 -27.22 6.19
CA GLY A 15 19.32 -27.65 4.92
C GLY A 15 20.37 -26.65 4.45
N LEU A 16 21.14 -27.03 3.43
CA LEU A 16 22.11 -26.15 2.81
C LEU A 16 21.39 -25.25 1.80
N ALA A 17 21.51 -23.94 1.95
CA ALA A 17 21.10 -23.00 0.92
C ALA A 17 22.22 -22.91 -0.12
N GLY A 18 21.99 -23.44 -1.33
CA GLY A 18 22.95 -23.40 -2.43
C GLY A 18 24.30 -24.07 -2.12
N SER A 19 25.40 -23.43 -2.53
CA SER A 19 26.78 -23.88 -2.34
C SER A 19 27.39 -23.55 -0.97
N SER A 20 26.60 -23.02 -0.03
CA SER A 20 27.09 -22.63 1.29
C SER A 20 27.31 -23.86 2.20
N THR A 21 28.27 -23.77 3.12
CA THR A 21 28.53 -24.78 4.17
C THR A 21 27.68 -24.60 5.41
N VAL A 22 26.81 -23.58 5.44
CA VAL A 22 25.99 -23.21 6.60
C VAL A 22 24.59 -23.77 6.41
N GLN A 23 24.10 -24.51 7.42
CA GLN A 23 22.72 -24.98 7.43
C GLN A 23 21.76 -23.82 7.76
N CYS A 24 20.90 -23.47 6.82
CA CYS A 24 19.82 -22.51 7.01
C CYS A 24 18.50 -23.24 7.36
N PRO A 25 17.67 -22.66 8.24
CA PRO A 25 16.33 -23.17 8.47
C PRO A 25 15.45 -22.92 7.24
N TYR A 26 14.58 -23.88 6.93
CA TYR A 26 13.56 -23.74 5.89
C TYR A 26 12.27 -24.44 6.30
N LYS A 27 11.14 -23.94 5.78
CA LYS A 27 9.81 -24.50 6.05
C LYS A 27 9.30 -25.15 4.78
N VAL A 28 8.80 -26.38 4.88
CA VAL A 28 8.25 -27.14 3.75
C VAL A 28 6.75 -27.23 3.90
N LEU A 29 6.03 -26.80 2.87
CA LEU A 29 4.59 -27.02 2.72
C LEU A 29 4.38 -28.15 1.71
N ARG A 30 3.74 -29.23 2.14
CA ARG A 30 3.22 -30.24 1.21
C ARG A 30 1.84 -29.78 0.76
N LEU A 31 1.69 -29.48 -0.52
CA LEU A 31 0.53 -28.86 -1.11
C LEU A 31 -0.30 -29.89 -1.87
N LEU A 32 -1.62 -29.71 -1.85
CA LEU A 32 -2.54 -30.38 -2.77
C LEU A 32 -3.03 -29.36 -3.78
N ASP A 33 -2.82 -29.65 -5.06
CA ASP A 33 -3.46 -28.91 -6.15
C ASP A 33 -4.97 -29.23 -6.13
N GLU A 34 -5.81 -28.22 -5.96
CA GLU A 34 -7.27 -28.42 -5.91
C GLU A 34 -7.88 -28.81 -7.27
N HIS A 35 -7.21 -28.48 -8.38
CA HIS A 35 -7.68 -28.78 -9.73
C HIS A 35 -7.17 -30.12 -10.23
N THR A 36 -5.89 -30.41 -10.03
CA THR A 36 -5.25 -31.62 -10.57
C THR A 36 -5.18 -32.77 -9.58
N GLY A 37 -5.37 -32.50 -8.28
CA GLY A 37 -5.21 -33.48 -7.21
C GLY A 37 -3.76 -33.95 -7.01
N LYS A 38 -2.80 -33.33 -7.71
CA LYS A 38 -1.38 -33.67 -7.57
C LYS A 38 -0.81 -33.05 -6.29
N GLU A 39 0.13 -33.77 -5.70
CA GLU A 39 0.91 -33.25 -4.59
C GLU A 39 2.17 -32.57 -5.11
N CYS A 40 2.50 -31.45 -4.49
CA CYS A 40 3.72 -30.69 -4.76
C CYS A 40 4.31 -30.18 -3.43
N ALA A 41 5.55 -29.70 -3.47
CA ALA A 41 6.28 -29.25 -2.29
C ALA A 41 6.77 -27.81 -2.48
N LEU A 42 6.41 -26.94 -1.54
CA LEU A 42 6.89 -25.56 -1.49
C LEU A 42 7.93 -25.43 -0.38
N TYR A 43 9.08 -24.84 -0.69
CA TYR A 43 10.19 -24.64 0.22
C TYR A 43 10.34 -23.15 0.49
N LEU A 44 10.14 -22.75 1.74
CA LEU A 44 10.21 -21.36 2.18
C LEU A 44 11.54 -21.13 2.90
N TRP A 45 12.37 -20.28 2.30
CA TRP A 45 13.70 -19.92 2.76
C TRP A 45 13.74 -18.48 3.30
N ASP A 46 14.86 -18.11 3.92
CA ASP A 46 15.13 -16.74 4.37
C ASP A 46 13.98 -16.14 5.21
N GLU A 47 13.45 -14.97 4.84
CA GLU A 47 12.35 -14.31 5.54
C GLU A 47 11.04 -15.10 5.45
N TRP A 48 10.84 -15.87 4.37
CA TRP A 48 9.65 -16.68 4.17
C TRP A 48 9.55 -17.86 5.14
N PHE A 49 10.66 -18.27 5.76
CA PHE A 49 10.66 -19.26 6.84
C PHE A 49 9.66 -18.90 7.94
N TYR A 50 9.52 -17.61 8.27
CA TYR A 50 8.63 -17.13 9.33
C TYR A 50 7.16 -16.99 8.92
N SER A 51 6.80 -17.31 7.68
CA SER A 51 5.43 -17.19 7.18
C SER A 51 4.43 -17.94 8.07
N THR A 52 3.36 -17.25 8.46
CA THR A 52 2.23 -17.82 9.20
C THR A 52 1.31 -18.56 8.24
N VAL A 53 1.50 -19.87 8.11
CA VAL A 53 0.71 -20.76 7.26
C VAL A 53 0.47 -22.08 7.98
N SER A 54 -0.77 -22.53 7.95
CA SER A 54 -1.28 -23.73 8.62
C SER A 54 -1.89 -24.71 7.61
N PRO A 55 -1.96 -26.01 7.94
CA PRO A 55 -2.71 -26.95 7.13
C PRO A 55 -4.17 -26.50 6.96
N GLY A 56 -4.65 -26.54 5.72
CA GLY A 56 -6.02 -26.12 5.35
C GLY A 56 -6.16 -24.68 4.88
N ASP A 57 -5.14 -23.82 5.07
CA ASP A 57 -5.17 -22.45 4.57
C ASP A 57 -5.22 -22.42 3.03
N SER A 58 -5.95 -21.47 2.45
CA SER A 58 -5.90 -21.23 1.00
C SER A 58 -4.61 -20.48 0.66
N ILE A 59 -3.86 -20.95 -0.34
CA ILE A 59 -2.65 -20.26 -0.80
C ILE A 59 -2.58 -20.13 -2.31
N THR A 60 -1.85 -19.11 -2.77
CA THR A 60 -1.38 -18.98 -4.15
C THR A 60 0.13 -18.87 -4.16
N VAL A 61 0.80 -19.62 -5.02
CA VAL A 61 2.24 -19.49 -5.28
C VAL A 61 2.42 -18.78 -6.61
N ILE A 62 3.10 -17.63 -6.56
CA ILE A 62 3.52 -16.87 -7.72
C ILE A 62 4.94 -17.32 -8.07
N GLY A 63 5.05 -18.24 -9.00
CA GLY A 63 6.29 -18.90 -9.38
C GLY A 63 5.99 -20.17 -10.17
N ASP A 64 7.05 -20.80 -10.67
CA ASP A 64 6.93 -22.06 -11.39
C ASP A 64 7.47 -23.21 -10.54
N PHE A 65 6.80 -24.36 -10.64
CA PHE A 65 7.25 -25.62 -10.05
C PHE A 65 8.13 -26.36 -11.07
N ASP A 66 9.17 -27.02 -10.58
CA ASP A 66 10.04 -27.87 -11.40
C ASP A 66 9.33 -29.17 -11.82
N GLU A 67 10.03 -30.00 -12.60
CA GLU A 67 9.50 -31.30 -13.07
C GLU A 67 9.17 -32.27 -11.93
N ASP A 68 9.81 -32.11 -10.77
CA ASP A 68 9.57 -32.88 -9.55
C ASP A 68 8.38 -32.34 -8.72
N GLY A 69 7.75 -31.24 -9.15
CA GLY A 69 6.70 -30.58 -8.40
C GLY A 69 7.23 -29.85 -7.15
N LYS A 70 8.44 -29.32 -7.20
CA LYS A 70 9.05 -28.50 -6.14
C LYS A 70 9.12 -27.04 -6.56
N CYS A 71 8.96 -26.13 -5.60
CA CYS A 71 9.14 -24.70 -5.82
C CYS A 71 9.82 -24.07 -4.60
N ASP A 72 10.86 -23.27 -4.84
CA ASP A 72 11.56 -22.52 -3.81
C ASP A 72 11.07 -21.07 -3.78
N VAL A 73 10.75 -20.58 -2.58
CA VAL A 73 10.41 -19.18 -2.32
C VAL A 73 11.46 -18.64 -1.36
N ASP A 74 12.24 -17.68 -1.84
CA ASP A 74 13.39 -17.12 -1.14
C ASP A 74 13.42 -15.58 -1.28
N HIS A 75 14.51 -14.94 -0.83
CA HIS A 75 14.66 -13.49 -0.93
C HIS A 75 14.58 -12.94 -2.37
N GLN A 76 15.00 -13.73 -3.36
CA GLN A 76 15.15 -13.33 -4.76
C GLN A 76 14.01 -13.84 -5.64
N ASN A 77 13.47 -15.02 -5.35
CA ASN A 77 12.62 -15.80 -6.25
C ASN A 77 11.24 -16.05 -5.65
N ASN A 78 10.23 -15.93 -6.51
CA ASN A 78 8.84 -16.33 -6.25
C ASN A 78 8.14 -15.64 -5.05
N PHE A 79 6.83 -15.81 -4.92
CA PHE A 79 6.08 -15.33 -3.75
C PHE A 79 5.07 -16.36 -3.28
N LEU A 80 4.87 -16.41 -1.96
CA LEU A 80 3.75 -17.08 -1.34
C LEU A 80 2.68 -16.04 -0.95
N ILE A 81 1.44 -16.26 -1.37
CA ILE A 81 0.27 -15.47 -0.98
C ILE A 81 -0.64 -16.37 -0.13
N VAL A 82 -0.91 -15.97 1.11
CA VAL A 82 -1.75 -16.74 2.05
C VAL A 82 -3.12 -16.07 2.16
N HIS A 83 -4.19 -16.82 1.99
CA HIS A 83 -5.56 -16.32 1.87
C HIS A 83 -5.73 -15.30 0.73
N PRO A 84 -5.45 -15.69 -0.54
CA PRO A 84 -5.53 -14.79 -1.70
C PRO A 84 -6.93 -14.17 -1.88
N ASP A 85 -7.99 -14.86 -1.47
CA ASP A 85 -9.39 -14.40 -1.55
C ASP A 85 -9.69 -13.20 -0.64
N THR A 86 -8.85 -12.96 0.37
CA THR A 86 -8.95 -11.79 1.25
C THR A 86 -8.26 -10.60 0.57
N LEU A 87 -9.01 -9.86 -0.24
CA LEU A 87 -8.48 -8.67 -0.94
C LEU A 87 -8.26 -7.50 0.04
N LEU A 88 -6.99 -7.21 0.32
CA LEU A 88 -6.58 -6.14 1.24
C LEU A 88 -6.26 -4.85 0.50
N ALA A 89 -6.75 -3.72 1.03
CA ALA A 89 -6.40 -2.41 0.50
C ALA A 89 -4.91 -2.11 0.74
N GLY A 90 -4.19 -1.62 -0.28
CA GLY A 90 -2.76 -1.30 -0.16
C GLY A 90 -2.43 -0.36 1.00
N THR A 91 -3.29 0.65 1.24
CA THR A 91 -3.22 1.55 2.40
C THR A 91 -3.32 0.83 3.74
N LYS A 92 -4.14 -0.23 3.83
CA LYS A 92 -4.27 -1.05 5.05
C LYS A 92 -3.02 -1.86 5.30
N VAL A 93 -2.48 -2.52 4.28
CA VAL A 93 -1.20 -3.25 4.38
C VAL A 93 -0.08 -2.32 4.84
N ALA A 94 0.08 -1.16 4.18
CA ALA A 94 1.07 -0.15 4.56
C ALA A 94 0.91 0.34 6.01
N SER A 95 -0.32 0.70 6.42
CA SER A 95 -0.60 1.18 7.80
C SER A 95 -0.42 0.12 8.89
N SER A 96 -0.34 -1.17 8.51
CA SER A 96 -0.27 -2.28 9.45
C SER A 96 1.13 -2.53 10.00
N PHE A 97 2.18 -2.00 9.34
CA PHE A 97 3.55 -2.04 9.86
C PHE A 97 3.70 -1.30 11.19
N SER A 98 2.95 -0.21 11.39
CA SER A 98 3.01 0.55 12.65
C SER A 98 2.15 -0.05 13.75
N CYS A 99 0.95 -0.56 13.43
CA CYS A 99 0.12 -1.26 14.41
C CYS A 99 -0.86 -2.25 13.74
N PRO A 100 -0.55 -3.57 13.73
CA PRO A 100 -1.43 -4.60 13.18
C PRO A 100 -2.84 -4.56 13.78
N ARG A 101 -2.90 -4.44 15.12
CA ARG A 101 -4.16 -4.40 15.88
C ARG A 101 -5.05 -3.23 15.46
N ARG A 102 -4.48 -2.05 15.19
CA ARG A 102 -5.23 -0.88 14.71
C ARG A 102 -5.83 -1.16 13.34
N THR A 103 -5.07 -1.78 12.44
CA THR A 103 -5.55 -2.11 11.08
C THR A 103 -6.65 -3.18 11.09
N VAL A 104 -6.59 -4.17 11.98
CA VAL A 104 -7.70 -5.13 12.15
C VAL A 104 -8.94 -4.46 12.71
N LEU A 105 -8.78 -3.55 13.68
CA LEU A 105 -9.90 -2.77 14.23
C LEU A 105 -10.52 -1.87 13.16
N ASP A 106 -9.72 -1.22 12.32
CA ASP A 106 -10.18 -0.45 11.16
C ASP A 106 -11.06 -1.27 10.20
N GLU A 107 -10.70 -2.53 9.95
CA GLU A 107 -11.44 -3.39 9.02
C GLU A 107 -12.76 -3.86 9.64
N ARG A 108 -12.75 -4.15 10.94
CA ARG A 108 -13.92 -4.65 11.68
C ARG A 108 -14.90 -3.55 12.07
N LEU A 109 -14.38 -2.38 12.41
CA LEU A 109 -15.15 -1.26 12.94
C LEU A 109 -15.16 -0.18 11.86
N ARG A 110 -16.31 -0.03 11.20
CA ARG A 110 -16.56 1.11 10.32
C ARG A 110 -16.67 2.36 11.18
N SER A 111 -15.53 2.95 11.56
CA SER A 111 -15.49 4.21 12.31
C SER A 111 -15.64 5.37 11.34
N ASN A 112 -16.79 6.05 11.39
CA ASN A 112 -17.01 7.33 10.72
C ASN A 112 -16.42 8.46 11.58
N GLU A 113 -15.11 8.42 11.79
CA GLU A 113 -14.44 9.54 12.43
C GLU A 113 -14.35 10.70 11.44
N HIS A 114 -15.20 11.69 11.67
CA HIS A 114 -15.14 13.00 11.03
C HIS A 114 -13.96 13.78 11.60
N ALA A 115 -12.75 13.41 11.19
CA ALA A 115 -11.54 14.14 11.53
C ALA A 115 -11.36 15.30 10.54
N THR A 116 -11.24 16.53 11.06
CA THR A 116 -11.01 17.74 10.23
C THR A 116 -9.86 17.58 9.24
N ALA A 117 -8.76 16.94 9.66
CA ALA A 117 -7.60 16.70 8.79
C ALA A 117 -7.93 15.75 7.63
N ALA A 118 -8.73 14.71 7.86
CA ALA A 118 -9.15 13.77 6.82
C ALA A 118 -10.08 14.46 5.82
N LEU A 119 -11.04 15.25 6.31
CA LEU A 119 -11.92 16.06 5.47
C LEU A 119 -11.11 17.02 4.59
N LEU A 120 -10.22 17.82 5.19
CA LEU A 120 -9.37 18.74 4.43
C LEU A 120 -8.51 18.00 3.39
N GLY A 121 -7.99 16.82 3.76
CA GLY A 121 -7.30 15.93 2.83
C GLY A 121 -8.17 15.58 1.62
N THR A 122 -9.38 15.06 1.84
CA THR A 122 -10.31 14.71 0.76
C THR A 122 -10.62 15.89 -0.16
N LEU A 123 -10.91 17.08 0.39
CA LEU A 123 -11.20 18.25 -0.44
C LEU A 123 -9.98 18.71 -1.25
N LEU A 124 -8.77 18.62 -0.67
CA LEU A 124 -7.52 18.92 -1.38
C LEU A 124 -7.24 17.92 -2.51
N HIS A 125 -7.52 16.62 -2.31
CA HIS A 125 -7.42 15.61 -3.38
C HIS A 125 -8.36 15.97 -4.54
N GLN A 126 -9.64 16.26 -4.25
CA GLN A 126 -10.62 16.60 -5.29
C GLN A 126 -10.20 17.82 -6.12
N VAL A 127 -9.69 18.88 -5.47
CA VAL A 127 -9.21 20.07 -6.18
C VAL A 127 -7.96 19.77 -7.02
N PHE A 128 -7.02 18.98 -6.50
CA PHE A 128 -5.82 18.60 -7.24
C PHE A 128 -6.15 17.75 -8.47
N GLN A 129 -7.01 16.74 -8.30
CA GLN A 129 -7.52 15.89 -9.38
C GLN A 129 -8.23 16.69 -10.47
N ALA A 130 -9.07 17.66 -10.09
CA ALA A 130 -9.67 18.58 -11.05
C ALA A 130 -8.61 19.35 -11.84
N GLY A 131 -7.53 19.81 -11.19
CA GLY A 131 -6.40 20.44 -11.86
C GLY A 131 -5.66 19.53 -12.85
N LEU A 132 -5.52 18.24 -12.54
CA LEU A 132 -4.86 17.25 -13.41
C LEU A 132 -5.64 16.96 -14.69
N THR A 133 -6.97 17.08 -14.65
CA THR A 133 -7.87 16.74 -15.78
C THR A 133 -8.20 17.92 -16.69
N GLN A 134 -7.92 19.15 -16.27
CA GLN A 134 -8.16 20.34 -17.07
C GLN A 134 -7.04 20.56 -18.10
N GLU A 135 -7.39 20.90 -19.35
CA GLU A 135 -6.40 21.22 -20.38
C GLU A 135 -5.59 22.48 -20.06
N SER A 136 -6.21 23.46 -19.39
CA SER A 136 -5.60 24.74 -19.00
C SER A 136 -6.03 25.16 -17.59
N PRO A 137 -5.46 24.53 -16.54
CA PRO A 137 -5.86 24.81 -15.18
C PRO A 137 -5.42 26.22 -14.76
N SER A 138 -6.32 26.95 -14.11
CA SER A 138 -6.09 28.33 -13.68
C SER A 138 -6.45 28.51 -12.20
N VAL A 139 -5.92 29.57 -11.58
CA VAL A 139 -6.22 29.90 -10.18
C VAL A 139 -7.73 30.10 -10.01
N ASP A 140 -8.33 30.92 -10.87
CA ASP A 140 -9.76 31.24 -10.79
C ASP A 140 -10.63 29.99 -11.01
N GLY A 141 -10.29 29.15 -12.00
CA GLY A 141 -11.02 27.92 -12.29
C GLY A 141 -10.98 26.91 -11.14
N LEU A 142 -9.80 26.72 -10.51
CA LEU A 142 -9.69 25.83 -9.35
C LEU A 142 -10.32 26.44 -8.08
N GLN A 143 -10.33 27.76 -7.93
CA GLN A 143 -11.03 28.43 -6.82
C GLN A 143 -12.55 28.28 -6.93
N GLU A 144 -13.08 28.39 -8.15
CA GLU A 144 -14.49 28.11 -8.43
C GLU A 144 -14.82 26.64 -8.13
N TYR A 145 -14.00 25.71 -8.61
CA TYR A 145 -14.17 24.28 -8.33
C TYR A 145 -14.07 23.97 -6.82
N ALA A 146 -13.15 24.60 -6.09
CA ALA A 146 -13.05 24.47 -4.64
C ALA A 146 -14.33 24.91 -3.92
N CYS A 147 -15.01 25.96 -4.40
CA CYS A 147 -16.31 26.37 -3.86
C CYS A 147 -17.39 25.31 -4.12
N ILE A 148 -17.37 24.66 -5.29
CA ILE A 148 -18.28 23.55 -5.61
C ILE A 148 -18.02 22.36 -4.68
N VAL A 149 -16.75 21.99 -4.49
CA VAL A 149 -16.32 20.90 -3.61
C VAL A 149 -16.75 21.15 -2.16
N ILE A 150 -16.58 22.36 -1.64
CA ILE A 150 -17.04 22.72 -0.29
C ILE A 150 -18.56 22.53 -0.16
N LYS A 151 -19.34 23.07 -1.11
CA LYS A 151 -20.81 22.94 -1.09
C LYS A 151 -21.28 21.49 -1.12
N LYS A 152 -20.61 20.64 -1.92
CA LYS A 152 -20.91 19.20 -1.99
C LYS A 152 -20.63 18.44 -0.69
N ASN A 153 -19.80 18.99 0.20
CA ASN A 153 -19.34 18.34 1.43
C ASN A 153 -19.85 19.04 2.71
N ILE A 154 -20.91 19.87 2.61
CA ILE A 154 -21.38 20.71 3.73
C ILE A 154 -21.75 19.90 5.00
N GLU A 155 -22.31 18.70 4.84
CA GLU A 155 -22.65 17.81 5.94
C GLU A 155 -21.40 17.36 6.71
N SER A 156 -20.32 17.03 6.00
CA SER A 156 -19.04 16.66 6.60
C SER A 156 -18.38 17.84 7.31
N LEU A 157 -18.51 19.06 6.78
CA LEU A 157 -18.04 20.27 7.44
C LEU A 157 -18.78 20.49 8.76
N TYR A 158 -20.11 20.34 8.75
CA TYR A 158 -20.94 20.44 9.95
C TYR A 158 -20.57 19.37 10.98
N ALA A 159 -20.41 18.12 10.56
CA ALA A 159 -20.01 17.02 11.44
C ALA A 159 -18.63 17.22 12.07
N CYS A 160 -17.70 17.86 11.36
CA CYS A 160 -16.37 18.22 11.89
C CYS A 160 -16.37 19.51 12.72
N GLY A 161 -17.48 20.26 12.78
CA GLY A 161 -17.55 21.56 13.45
C GLY A 161 -16.64 22.64 12.83
N VAL A 162 -16.40 22.57 11.51
CA VAL A 162 -15.51 23.52 10.81
C VAL A 162 -16.28 24.58 10.01
N HIS A 163 -15.75 25.80 9.97
CA HIS A 163 -16.37 26.90 9.24
C HIS A 163 -15.96 26.89 7.76
N GLU A 164 -16.92 27.12 6.85
CA GLU A 164 -16.69 27.18 5.40
C GLU A 164 -15.58 28.17 5.02
N GLY A 165 -15.54 29.33 5.67
CA GLY A 165 -14.52 30.36 5.40
C GLY A 165 -13.09 29.86 5.64
N ASP A 166 -12.86 29.06 6.69
CA ASP A 166 -11.53 28.55 7.05
C ASP A 166 -11.09 27.45 6.07
N VAL A 167 -12.03 26.58 5.69
CA VAL A 167 -11.82 25.55 4.66
C VAL A 167 -11.49 26.21 3.33
N LYS A 168 -12.26 27.23 2.93
CA LYS A 168 -12.03 27.99 1.70
C LYS A 168 -10.66 28.64 1.69
N ALA A 169 -10.26 29.31 2.77
CA ALA A 169 -8.93 29.92 2.89
C ALA A 169 -7.81 28.86 2.75
N THR A 170 -8.01 27.68 3.34
CA THR A 170 -7.06 26.55 3.24
C THR A 170 -6.92 26.04 1.80
N LEU A 171 -8.03 25.78 1.11
CA LEU A 171 -8.02 25.34 -0.29
C LEU A 171 -7.40 26.41 -1.20
N PHE A 172 -7.77 27.67 -1.01
CA PHE A 172 -7.28 28.79 -1.83
C PHE A 172 -5.78 29.01 -1.65
N GLY A 173 -5.26 28.84 -0.43
CA GLY A 173 -3.82 28.87 -0.17
C GLY A 173 -3.04 27.70 -0.78
N ALA A 174 -3.69 26.57 -1.03
CA ALA A 174 -3.08 25.37 -1.63
C ALA A 174 -3.06 25.39 -3.17
N ILE A 175 -4.07 25.98 -3.81
CA ILE A 175 -4.23 26.01 -5.27
C ILE A 175 -2.97 26.50 -6.01
N PRO A 176 -2.29 27.59 -5.61
CA PRO A 176 -1.08 28.03 -6.31
C PRO A 176 0.03 26.98 -6.33
N LYS A 177 0.16 26.18 -5.26
CA LYS A 177 1.16 25.10 -5.19
C LYS A 177 0.80 23.96 -6.15
N MET A 178 -0.47 23.55 -6.14
CA MET A 178 -0.99 22.52 -7.07
C MET A 178 -0.76 22.91 -8.52
N LEU A 179 -1.09 24.15 -8.89
CA LEU A 179 -0.89 24.66 -10.25
C LEU A 179 0.58 24.73 -10.63
N ASN A 180 1.45 25.20 -9.73
CA ASN A 180 2.89 25.22 -9.99
C ASN A 180 3.43 23.80 -10.24
N TRP A 181 2.98 22.83 -9.45
CA TRP A 181 3.34 21.43 -9.64
C TRP A 181 2.86 20.90 -11.00
N ILE A 182 1.59 21.12 -11.34
CA ILE A 182 0.99 20.72 -12.62
C ILE A 182 1.75 21.34 -13.80
N HIS A 183 2.02 22.65 -13.75
CA HIS A 183 2.79 23.33 -14.79
C HIS A 183 4.22 22.77 -14.91
N ARG A 184 4.88 22.50 -13.79
CA ARG A 184 6.23 21.93 -13.76
C ARG A 184 6.28 20.56 -14.44
N PHE A 185 5.38 19.65 -14.09
CA PHE A 185 5.47 18.25 -14.54
C PHE A 185 4.74 17.95 -15.85
N ILE A 186 3.69 18.69 -16.22
CA ILE A 186 2.88 18.42 -17.41
C ILE A 186 3.22 19.40 -18.54
N TYR A 187 3.20 20.71 -18.27
CA TYR A 187 3.24 21.75 -19.31
C TYR A 187 4.63 22.33 -19.59
N SER A 188 5.58 22.19 -18.67
CA SER A 188 6.91 22.80 -18.81
C SER A 188 7.62 22.33 -20.08
N LYS A 189 8.25 23.31 -20.76
CA LYS A 189 9.17 23.07 -21.88
C LYS A 189 10.62 22.94 -21.43
N ASP A 190 10.98 23.46 -20.24
CA ASP A 190 12.32 23.25 -19.65
C ASP A 190 12.29 21.96 -18.81
N SER A 191 12.96 20.93 -19.32
CA SER A 191 13.02 19.61 -18.70
C SER A 191 13.82 19.62 -17.39
N ARG A 192 14.72 20.60 -17.17
CA ARG A 192 15.56 20.66 -15.96
C ARG A 192 14.79 21.03 -14.69
N MET A 193 13.56 21.53 -14.83
CA MET A 193 12.72 21.93 -13.69
C MET A 193 12.03 20.76 -12.99
N SER A 194 12.07 19.56 -13.57
CA SER A 194 11.28 18.40 -13.14
C SER A 194 12.16 17.24 -12.70
N ASN A 195 13.25 17.55 -12.00
CA ASN A 195 14.15 16.56 -11.47
C ASN A 195 13.57 15.93 -10.20
N VAL A 196 13.46 14.60 -10.20
CA VAL A 196 12.89 13.78 -9.14
C VAL A 196 13.91 12.74 -8.72
N ASP A 197 14.13 12.63 -7.42
CA ASP A 197 15.02 11.61 -6.84
C ASP A 197 14.26 10.29 -6.66
N PHE A 198 14.73 9.23 -7.31
CA PHE A 198 14.25 7.85 -7.19
C PHE A 198 15.05 7.02 -6.17
N GLY A 199 15.78 7.69 -5.28
CA GLY A 199 16.59 7.08 -4.23
C GLY A 199 17.98 6.66 -4.70
N SER A 200 18.75 6.03 -3.82
CA SER A 200 20.18 5.78 -4.03
C SER A 200 20.52 4.91 -5.25
N THR A 201 19.59 4.08 -5.72
CA THR A 201 19.84 3.13 -6.81
C THR A 201 19.70 3.77 -8.19
N ILE A 202 18.67 4.59 -8.39
CA ILE A 202 18.39 5.26 -9.68
C ILE A 202 18.89 6.71 -9.68
N GLY A 203 18.88 7.35 -8.50
CA GLY A 203 19.23 8.75 -8.31
C GLY A 203 18.23 9.71 -8.93
N GLN A 204 18.74 10.89 -9.27
CA GLN A 204 17.99 11.98 -9.87
C GLN A 204 17.66 11.72 -11.34
N LYS A 205 16.39 11.86 -11.71
CA LYS A 205 15.90 11.74 -13.09
C LYS A 205 14.96 12.88 -13.45
N VAL A 206 15.04 13.31 -14.71
CA VAL A 206 14.11 14.28 -15.26
C VAL A 206 12.82 13.58 -15.65
N VAL A 207 11.71 14.04 -15.08
CA VAL A 207 10.39 13.43 -15.17
C VAL A 207 9.43 14.40 -15.84
N LYS A 208 8.75 13.94 -16.90
CA LYS A 208 7.65 14.69 -17.55
C LYS A 208 6.42 13.82 -17.68
N ILE A 209 5.30 14.28 -17.16
CA ILE A 209 4.00 13.62 -17.32
C ILE A 209 3.45 13.99 -18.70
N SER A 210 3.28 13.00 -19.56
CA SER A 210 2.73 13.16 -20.91
C SER A 210 1.21 13.06 -20.94
N GLU A 211 0.63 12.27 -20.03
CA GLU A 211 -0.80 11.98 -20.00
C GLU A 211 -1.23 11.62 -18.57
N VAL A 212 -2.40 12.09 -18.15
CA VAL A 212 -3.13 11.59 -17.00
C VAL A 212 -4.13 10.56 -17.53
N VAL A 213 -3.84 9.28 -17.31
CA VAL A 213 -4.58 8.15 -17.90
C VAL A 213 -5.91 7.96 -17.19
N ASP A 214 -5.91 8.02 -15.86
CA ASP A 214 -7.10 7.87 -15.03
C ASP A 214 -6.91 8.57 -13.68
N ILE A 215 -8.01 8.90 -13.01
CA ILE A 215 -8.07 9.51 -11.69
C ILE A 215 -8.95 8.65 -10.79
N GLU A 216 -8.52 8.38 -9.55
CA GLU A 216 -9.19 7.44 -8.65
C GLU A 216 -9.41 6.07 -9.31
N GLU A 217 -8.35 5.53 -9.91
CA GLU A 217 -8.41 4.25 -10.61
C GLU A 217 -8.56 3.12 -9.58
N MET A 218 -9.74 2.50 -9.53
CA MET A 218 -9.95 1.28 -8.76
C MET A 218 -9.25 0.11 -9.47
N SER A 219 -8.23 -0.46 -8.81
CA SER A 219 -7.47 -1.60 -9.33
C SER A 219 -7.45 -2.76 -8.35
N TRP A 220 -7.62 -3.96 -8.89
CA TRP A 220 -7.68 -5.20 -8.14
C TRP A 220 -6.56 -6.10 -8.64
N ALA A 221 -5.87 -6.74 -7.70
CA ALA A 221 -4.81 -7.69 -7.97
C ALA A 221 -5.08 -8.99 -7.21
N PRO A 222 -6.06 -9.80 -7.68
CA PRO A 222 -6.40 -11.06 -7.02
C PRO A 222 -5.22 -12.00 -6.86
N LYS A 223 -4.28 -12.01 -7.82
CA LYS A 223 -3.05 -12.81 -7.74
C LYS A 223 -2.26 -12.54 -6.46
N TYR A 224 -2.22 -11.29 -6.01
CA TYR A 224 -1.53 -10.86 -4.79
C TYR A 224 -2.47 -10.72 -3.58
N GLY A 225 -3.77 -10.96 -3.76
CA GLY A 225 -4.79 -10.71 -2.76
C GLY A 225 -4.83 -9.24 -2.31
N LEU A 226 -4.69 -8.32 -3.26
CA LEU A 226 -4.63 -6.88 -3.05
C LEU A 226 -5.74 -6.14 -3.83
N LYS A 227 -6.15 -4.99 -3.30
CA LYS A 227 -6.99 -4.00 -3.99
C LYS A 227 -6.54 -2.59 -3.64
N GLY A 228 -6.98 -1.59 -4.38
CA GLY A 228 -6.68 -0.21 -4.04
C GLY A 228 -7.39 0.80 -4.94
N MET A 229 -7.33 2.05 -4.50
CA MET A 229 -7.74 3.22 -5.27
C MET A 229 -6.49 4.05 -5.51
N ILE A 230 -6.04 4.13 -6.75
CA ILE A 230 -4.84 4.87 -7.12
C ILE A 230 -5.29 6.31 -7.40
N ASP A 231 -4.68 7.29 -6.72
CA ASP A 231 -5.10 8.69 -6.86
C ASP A 231 -5.07 9.17 -8.31
N ALA A 232 -3.98 8.87 -9.03
CA ALA A 232 -3.86 9.10 -10.45
C ALA A 232 -2.94 8.06 -11.10
N SER A 233 -3.31 7.61 -12.29
CA SER A 233 -2.47 6.79 -13.16
C SER A 233 -1.92 7.67 -14.26
N VAL A 234 -0.59 7.77 -14.36
CA VAL A 234 0.05 8.74 -15.26
C VAL A 234 1.03 8.08 -16.21
N ARG A 235 1.09 8.58 -17.43
CA ARG A 235 2.15 8.25 -18.41
C ARG A 235 3.27 9.27 -18.28
N VAL A 236 4.47 8.77 -18.13
CA VAL A 236 5.63 9.56 -17.74
C VAL A 236 6.79 9.25 -18.66
N LYS A 237 7.38 10.30 -19.22
CA LYS A 237 8.65 10.27 -19.94
C LYS A 237 9.77 10.51 -18.94
N VAL A 238 10.65 9.53 -18.77
CA VAL A 238 11.82 9.61 -17.90
C VAL A 238 13.06 9.70 -18.80
N GLU A 239 13.82 10.78 -18.66
CA GLU A 239 15.10 10.93 -19.35
C GLU A 239 16.17 10.13 -18.61
N SER A 240 16.83 9.22 -19.34
CA SER A 240 17.96 8.44 -18.82
C SER A 240 19.29 9.11 -19.14
N ASP A 241 20.36 8.68 -18.46
CA ASP A 241 21.72 9.23 -18.63
C ASP A 241 22.28 8.99 -20.05
N THR A 242 21.65 8.10 -20.82
CA THR A 242 21.98 7.80 -22.22
C THR A 242 21.18 8.62 -23.24
N HIS A 243 20.43 9.65 -22.79
CA HIS A 243 19.48 10.43 -23.58
C HIS A 243 18.37 9.61 -24.26
N THR A 244 18.16 8.36 -23.83
CA THR A 244 17.00 7.58 -24.26
C THR A 244 15.79 7.96 -23.39
N VAL A 245 14.72 8.42 -24.04
CA VAL A 245 13.46 8.75 -23.37
C VAL A 245 12.62 7.48 -23.31
N ASN A 246 12.42 6.95 -22.10
CA ASN A 246 11.53 5.83 -21.88
C ASN A 246 10.19 6.34 -21.36
N GLU A 247 9.11 5.96 -22.02
CA GLU A 247 7.75 6.30 -21.59
C GLU A 247 7.16 5.11 -20.83
N LYS A 248 6.79 5.34 -19.57
CA LYS A 248 6.26 4.32 -18.67
C LYS A 248 4.95 4.81 -18.05
N ILE A 249 4.05 3.88 -17.78
CA ILE A 249 2.88 4.15 -16.92
C ILE A 249 3.28 3.87 -15.46
N MET A 250 2.84 4.73 -14.54
CA MET A 250 3.14 4.58 -13.11
C MET A 250 2.06 5.26 -12.24
N PRO A 251 1.90 4.84 -10.98
CA PRO A 251 0.99 5.50 -10.05
C PRO A 251 1.58 6.84 -9.59
N LEU A 252 0.71 7.84 -9.43
CA LEU A 252 0.98 9.08 -8.72
C LEU A 252 0.11 9.10 -7.45
N GLU A 253 0.76 9.05 -6.29
CA GLU A 253 0.10 9.22 -4.99
C GLU A 253 0.23 10.68 -4.53
N PHE A 254 -0.89 11.27 -4.11
CA PHE A 254 -0.95 12.62 -3.60
C PHE A 254 -1.11 12.60 -2.07
N LYS A 255 -0.35 13.44 -1.38
CA LYS A 255 -0.43 13.62 0.07
C LYS A 255 -0.64 15.09 0.40
N SER A 256 -1.76 15.39 1.02
CA SER A 256 -2.13 16.75 1.45
C SER A 256 -1.26 17.31 2.59
N GLY A 257 -0.59 16.45 3.37
CA GLY A 257 0.28 16.82 4.49
C GLY A 257 1.73 17.12 4.11
N LYS A 258 2.57 17.38 5.11
CA LYS A 258 4.04 17.46 4.94
C LYS A 258 4.63 16.08 4.74
N ALA A 259 5.74 16.00 4.02
CA ALA A 259 6.59 14.81 4.00
C ALA A 259 6.98 14.42 5.43
N PRO A 260 6.52 13.28 5.95
CA PRO A 260 6.88 12.85 7.29
C PRO A 260 8.32 12.32 7.31
N SER A 261 8.95 12.35 8.48
CA SER A 261 10.21 11.64 8.73
C SER A 261 9.95 10.27 9.35
N GLY A 262 10.82 9.29 9.07
CA GLY A 262 10.78 7.97 9.70
C GLY A 262 9.62 7.09 9.21
N GLN A 263 8.92 6.41 10.13
CA GLN A 263 7.97 5.34 9.81
C GLN A 263 6.81 5.77 8.90
N ALA A 264 6.22 6.94 9.11
CA ALA A 264 5.12 7.41 8.25
C ALA A 264 5.55 7.67 6.80
N SER A 265 6.84 7.95 6.55
CA SER A 265 7.37 8.04 5.19
C SER A 265 7.40 6.67 4.53
N MET A 266 7.82 5.65 5.29
CA MET A 266 7.83 4.26 4.83
C MET A 266 6.42 3.74 4.51
N GLU A 267 5.40 4.14 5.28
CA GLU A 267 4.00 3.79 4.97
C GLU A 267 3.56 4.37 3.62
N HIS A 268 3.91 5.63 3.32
CA HIS A 268 3.58 6.23 2.04
C HIS A 268 4.34 5.58 0.87
N CYS A 269 5.63 5.28 1.04
CA CYS A 269 6.41 4.53 0.05
C CYS A 269 5.81 3.13 -0.19
N ALA A 270 5.49 2.40 0.89
CA ALA A 270 4.86 1.09 0.82
C ALA A 270 3.54 1.12 0.04
N GLN A 271 2.71 2.15 0.26
CA GLN A 271 1.47 2.34 -0.48
C GLN A 271 1.73 2.46 -2.00
N VAL A 272 2.70 3.29 -2.40
CA VAL A 272 3.07 3.45 -3.81
C VAL A 272 3.60 2.14 -4.42
N ILE A 273 4.45 1.41 -3.69
CA ILE A 273 4.96 0.09 -4.15
C ILE A 273 3.83 -0.92 -4.31
N LEU A 274 2.86 -0.95 -3.40
CA LEU A 274 1.68 -1.82 -3.55
C LEU A 274 0.85 -1.43 -4.77
N TYR A 275 0.75 -0.13 -5.09
CA TYR A 275 0.07 0.32 -6.30
C TYR A 275 0.79 -0.09 -7.59
N THR A 276 2.12 -0.19 -7.58
CA THR A 276 2.82 -0.73 -8.76
C THR A 276 2.47 -2.19 -9.00
N LEU A 277 2.26 -3.01 -7.96
CA LEU A 277 1.76 -4.38 -8.11
C LEU A 277 0.33 -4.40 -8.67
N LEU A 278 -0.57 -3.55 -8.14
CA LEU A 278 -1.94 -3.42 -8.64
C LEU A 278 -1.98 -3.07 -10.12
N MET A 279 -1.19 -2.08 -10.53
CA MET A 279 -1.12 -1.66 -11.92
C MET A 279 -0.42 -2.72 -12.78
N SER A 280 0.58 -3.42 -12.25
CA SER A 280 1.30 -4.43 -13.04
C SER A 280 0.39 -5.56 -13.50
N GLU A 281 -0.52 -6.00 -12.61
CA GLU A 281 -1.52 -7.01 -12.96
C GLU A 281 -2.59 -6.45 -13.91
N ARG A 282 -3.09 -5.23 -13.66
CA ARG A 282 -4.10 -4.59 -14.50
C ARG A 282 -3.63 -4.33 -15.93
N TYR A 283 -2.42 -3.80 -16.09
CA TYR A 283 -1.85 -3.45 -17.40
C TYR A 283 -1.06 -4.60 -18.03
N LEU A 284 -0.97 -5.75 -17.36
CA LEU A 284 -0.22 -6.94 -17.80
C LEU A 284 1.24 -6.63 -18.19
N LYS A 285 1.85 -5.69 -17.47
CA LYS A 285 3.22 -5.21 -17.71
C LYS A 285 3.88 -4.87 -16.39
N PRO A 286 5.18 -5.14 -16.21
CA PRO A 286 5.87 -4.78 -14.97
C PRO A 286 5.92 -3.26 -14.82
N ILE A 287 5.41 -2.77 -13.69
CA ILE A 287 5.52 -1.38 -13.26
C ILE A 287 6.42 -1.37 -12.03
N ASP A 288 7.55 -0.69 -12.18
CA ASP A 288 8.69 -0.72 -11.25
C ASP A 288 8.94 0.65 -10.61
N ASN A 289 8.13 1.65 -10.95
CA ASN A 289 8.28 3.02 -10.49
C ASN A 289 6.94 3.64 -10.12
N GLY A 290 6.97 4.66 -9.27
CA GLY A 290 5.83 5.50 -8.89
C GLY A 290 6.26 6.89 -8.47
N LEU A 291 5.32 7.82 -8.39
CA LEU A 291 5.53 9.19 -7.93
C LEU A 291 4.73 9.44 -6.65
N LEU A 292 5.34 10.16 -5.72
CA LEU A 292 4.73 10.56 -4.45
C LEU A 292 4.87 12.07 -4.28
N TYR A 293 3.74 12.79 -4.29
CA TYR A 293 3.71 14.24 -4.16
C TYR A 293 3.15 14.68 -2.81
N TYR A 294 3.92 15.50 -2.07
CA TYR A 294 3.52 16.14 -0.83
C TYR A 294 3.20 17.62 -1.04
N LEU A 295 1.93 17.99 -0.89
CA LEU A 295 1.44 19.33 -1.14
C LEU A 295 2.04 20.39 -0.20
N GLN A 296 2.06 20.13 1.12
CA GLN A 296 2.45 21.18 2.08
C GLN A 296 3.92 21.56 1.95
N SER A 297 4.79 20.57 1.72
CA SER A 297 6.23 20.74 1.51
C SER A 297 6.63 21.00 0.06
N ASP A 298 5.69 20.97 -0.89
CA ASP A 298 5.92 21.04 -2.35
C ASP A 298 7.04 20.09 -2.82
N GLN A 299 7.06 18.87 -2.26
CA GLN A 299 8.11 17.89 -2.51
C GLN A 299 7.55 16.72 -3.33
N THR A 300 8.26 16.34 -4.39
CA THR A 300 7.96 15.14 -5.18
C THR A 300 9.10 14.15 -5.02
N GLN A 301 8.76 12.91 -4.71
CA GLN A 301 9.70 11.81 -4.58
C GLN A 301 9.37 10.73 -5.62
N GLY A 302 10.41 10.19 -6.24
CA GLY A 302 10.31 9.01 -7.08
C GLY A 302 10.47 7.77 -6.22
N ILE A 303 9.63 6.77 -6.45
CA ILE A 303 9.70 5.47 -5.78
C ILE A 303 10.13 4.46 -6.82
N SER A 304 11.29 3.84 -6.63
CA SER A 304 11.74 2.68 -7.39
C SER A 304 11.51 1.42 -6.57
N VAL A 305 10.77 0.47 -7.11
CA VAL A 305 10.44 -0.78 -6.43
C VAL A 305 11.69 -1.67 -6.34
N GLN A 306 12.00 -2.14 -5.14
CA GLN A 306 13.02 -3.18 -4.94
C GLN A 306 12.37 -4.51 -4.58
N ARG A 307 13.06 -5.60 -4.92
CA ARG A 307 12.60 -6.96 -4.60
C ARG A 307 12.39 -7.16 -3.10
N SER A 308 13.32 -6.67 -2.28
CA SER A 308 13.27 -6.72 -0.82
C SER A 308 12.03 -6.01 -0.25
N ASP A 309 11.66 -4.85 -0.80
CA ASP A 309 10.45 -4.13 -0.41
C ASP A 309 9.20 -4.98 -0.71
N MET A 310 9.15 -5.59 -1.90
CA MET A 310 8.03 -6.48 -2.27
C MET A 310 7.95 -7.70 -1.36
N VAL A 311 9.07 -8.35 -1.01
CA VAL A 311 9.08 -9.48 -0.05
C VAL A 311 8.44 -9.04 1.27
N GLY A 312 8.95 -7.96 1.87
CA GLY A 312 8.45 -7.47 3.16
C GLY A 312 6.98 -7.08 3.12
N LEU A 313 6.54 -6.44 2.02
CA LEU A 313 5.14 -6.03 1.84
C LEU A 313 4.19 -7.22 1.67
N ILE A 314 4.58 -8.25 0.91
CA ILE A 314 3.77 -9.45 0.73
C ILE A 314 3.70 -10.28 2.01
N ILE A 315 4.82 -10.44 2.73
CA ILE A 315 4.80 -11.10 4.04
C ILE A 315 3.85 -10.37 4.99
N ARG A 316 3.97 -9.05 5.09
CA ARG A 316 3.07 -8.25 5.93
C ARG A 316 1.60 -8.34 5.50
N ARG A 317 1.34 -8.42 4.18
CA ARG A 317 0.00 -8.65 3.62
C ARG A 317 -0.57 -9.99 4.07
N ASN A 318 0.23 -11.06 4.04
CA ASN A 318 -0.18 -12.39 4.49
C ASN A 318 -0.50 -12.42 5.98
N GLU A 319 0.36 -11.81 6.81
CA GLU A 319 0.13 -11.67 8.25
C GLU A 319 -1.18 -10.93 8.53
N LEU A 320 -1.41 -9.81 7.84
CA LEU A 320 -2.64 -9.03 8.02
C LEU A 320 -3.90 -9.80 7.57
N ALA A 321 -3.82 -10.56 6.48
CA ALA A 321 -4.94 -11.37 6.01
C ALA A 321 -5.31 -12.44 7.05
N ASN A 322 -4.30 -13.12 7.59
CA ASN A 322 -4.47 -14.08 8.68
C ASN A 322 -5.03 -13.40 9.95
N ASP A 323 -4.47 -12.26 10.36
CA ASP A 323 -4.93 -11.50 11.54
C ASP A 323 -6.42 -11.13 11.43
N ILE A 324 -6.87 -10.71 10.24
CA ILE A 324 -8.28 -10.38 9.97
C ILE A 324 -9.15 -11.64 10.06
N LEU A 325 -8.74 -12.75 9.44
CA LEU A 325 -9.50 -14.00 9.47
C LEU A 325 -9.61 -14.59 10.87
N VAL A 326 -8.52 -14.59 11.64
CA VAL A 326 -8.52 -15.00 13.05
C VAL A 326 -9.44 -14.10 13.86
N ALA A 327 -9.39 -12.78 13.65
CA ALA A 327 -10.26 -11.84 14.35
C ALA A 327 -11.74 -12.01 13.99
N LEU A 328 -12.07 -12.40 12.76
CA LEU A 328 -13.44 -12.66 12.34
C LEU A 328 -13.97 -13.98 12.92
N THR A 329 -13.15 -15.03 12.92
CA THR A 329 -13.56 -16.39 13.31
C THR A 329 -13.52 -16.64 14.82
N THR A 330 -12.49 -16.15 15.49
CA THR A 330 -12.23 -16.42 16.91
C THR A 330 -12.39 -15.21 17.82
N GLN A 331 -12.66 -14.03 17.24
CA GLN A 331 -12.68 -12.75 17.96
C GLN A 331 -11.34 -12.33 18.57
N GLN A 332 -10.25 -13.06 18.31
CA GLN A 332 -8.91 -12.73 18.79
C GLN A 332 -8.26 -11.67 17.90
N LEU A 333 -7.83 -10.57 18.52
CA LEU A 333 -7.15 -9.48 17.84
C LEU A 333 -5.63 -9.60 18.04
N PRO A 334 -4.79 -9.07 17.13
CA PRO A 334 -3.34 -9.00 17.32
C PRO A 334 -2.97 -8.36 18.66
N PRO A 335 -1.80 -8.69 19.24
CA PRO A 335 -1.40 -8.15 20.54
C PRO A 335 -1.38 -6.61 20.54
N MET A 336 -1.61 -6.01 21.70
CA MET A 336 -1.48 -4.56 21.84
C MET A 336 -0.03 -4.13 21.61
N LEU A 337 0.15 -3.07 20.83
CA LEU A 337 1.47 -2.48 20.54
C LEU A 337 2.21 -2.02 21.81
N ARG A 338 1.47 -1.52 22.82
CA ARG A 338 2.01 -1.02 24.10
C ARG A 338 3.09 0.07 23.94
N ASN A 339 3.03 0.85 22.86
CA ASN A 339 3.90 2.01 22.64
C ASN A 339 3.11 3.31 22.93
N PRO A 340 3.38 4.03 24.03
CA PRO A 340 2.60 5.21 24.42
C PRO A 340 2.59 6.31 23.35
N ASN A 341 3.71 6.52 22.65
CA ASN A 341 3.82 7.58 21.63
C ASN A 341 2.91 7.30 20.44
N MET A 342 2.81 6.04 20.02
CA MET A 342 1.95 5.61 18.92
C MET A 342 0.49 5.48 19.37
N CYS A 343 0.25 4.94 20.56
CA CYS A 343 -1.10 4.69 21.07
C CYS A 343 -1.84 5.97 21.46
N ARG A 344 -1.15 7.01 21.93
CA ARG A 344 -1.78 8.28 22.37
C ARG A 344 -2.58 8.97 21.25
N TYR A 345 -2.13 8.86 20.01
CA TYR A 345 -2.78 9.45 18.84
C TYR A 345 -3.55 8.42 18.01
N CYS A 346 -3.71 7.19 18.53
CA CYS A 346 -4.45 6.15 17.85
C CYS A 346 -5.94 6.41 18.00
N ARG A 347 -6.64 6.55 16.87
CA ARG A 347 -8.09 6.69 16.84
C ARG A 347 -8.87 5.60 17.55
N HIS A 348 -8.35 4.38 17.54
CA HIS A 348 -8.99 3.23 18.17
C HIS A 348 -8.55 3.03 19.63
N LEU A 349 -7.95 4.03 20.30
CA LEU A 349 -7.42 3.83 21.65
C LEU A 349 -8.46 3.28 22.63
N ASP A 350 -9.65 3.90 22.68
CA ASP A 350 -10.73 3.50 23.58
C ASP A 350 -11.22 2.09 23.26
N VAL A 351 -11.53 1.83 21.99
CA VAL A 351 -12.02 0.51 21.57
C VAL A 351 -10.95 -0.57 21.76
N CYS A 352 -9.68 -0.27 21.44
CA CYS A 352 -8.55 -1.17 21.61
C CYS A 352 -8.39 -1.60 23.08
N THR A 353 -8.50 -0.65 24.02
CA THR A 353 -8.41 -0.93 25.46
C THR A 353 -9.61 -1.71 25.99
N ILE A 354 -10.82 -1.40 25.53
CA ILE A 354 -12.04 -2.17 25.88
C ILE A 354 -11.90 -3.62 25.43
N TYR A 355 -11.57 -3.86 24.15
CA TYR A 355 -11.36 -5.21 23.63
C TYR A 355 -10.26 -5.94 24.39
N HIS A 356 -9.18 -5.26 24.75
CA HIS A 356 -8.11 -5.87 25.53
C HIS A 356 -8.60 -6.31 26.90
N LYS A 357 -9.34 -5.48 27.63
CA LYS A 357 -9.87 -5.84 28.95
C LYS A 357 -10.89 -6.97 28.84
N VAL A 358 -11.93 -6.81 28.02
CA VAL A 358 -13.05 -7.77 27.94
C VAL A 358 -12.58 -9.15 27.50
N LEU A 359 -11.74 -9.24 26.46
CA LEU A 359 -11.27 -10.54 25.96
C LEU A 359 -10.16 -11.15 26.81
N ALA A 360 -9.34 -10.34 27.52
CA ALA A 360 -8.40 -10.88 28.51
C ALA A 360 -9.15 -11.57 29.66
N PHE A 361 -10.30 -11.05 30.09
CA PHE A 361 -11.14 -11.70 31.10
C PHE A 361 -11.83 -12.98 30.61
N SER A 362 -12.19 -13.09 29.33
CA SER A 362 -12.78 -14.32 28.79
C SER A 362 -11.77 -15.46 28.58
N ILE A 363 -10.48 -15.15 28.34
CA ILE A 363 -9.45 -16.18 28.16
C ILE A 363 -8.85 -16.63 29.50
N TYR A 364 -8.79 -15.74 30.50
CA TYR A 364 -8.25 -16.01 31.84
C TYR A 364 -9.34 -15.99 32.93
N GLY A 365 -10.50 -16.58 32.65
CA GLY A 365 -11.60 -16.63 33.61
C GLY A 365 -11.18 -17.21 34.97
N VAL A 366 -11.17 -16.33 35.98
CA VAL A 366 -11.29 -16.60 37.42
C VAL A 366 -10.15 -17.40 38.07
N GLU A 367 -9.14 -16.69 38.56
CA GLU A 367 -8.59 -16.96 39.90
C GLU A 367 -9.00 -15.79 40.78
N THR A 368 -10.10 -15.97 41.54
CA THR A 368 -10.41 -15.16 42.73
C THR A 368 -9.69 -15.70 43.94
#